data_AF-A0A2M7X648-F1
#
_entry.id   AF-A0A2M7X648-F1
#
_cell.length_a   1.000
_cell.length_b   1.000
_cell.length_c   1.000
_cell.angle_alpha   90.00
_cell.angle_beta   90.00
_cell.angle_gamma   90.00
#
_symmetry.space_group_name_H-M   'P 1'
#
loop_
_entity.id
_entity.type
_entity.pdbx_description
1 polymer ?
#
loop_
_entity_poly.entity_id
_entity_poly.type
_entity_poly.pdbx_seq_one_letter_code
_entity_poly.pdbx_strand_id
1 'polypeptide(L)'
;LGMALTRADVVLLNSDTVVTKGWLQRLQQAAQSSARIATVTPFSNHAEICSFPLFCQQNPLPVDPEQTAAQLAALTPQYPELPTAVGFCMLIRRAALVELGDFDAATFGRGYG
;
A
#
# COMPACT_ATOMS: atom_id res chain seq x y z
N LEU A 1 -16.15 -8.48 -2.47
CA LEU A 1 -16.39 -9.71 -1.66
C LEU A 1 -15.36 -9.88 -0.54
N GLY A 2 -14.04 -9.90 -0.79
CA GLY A 2 -13.05 -10.21 0.25
C GLY A 2 -13.05 -9.28 1.48
N MET A 3 -13.17 -7.96 1.28
CA MET A 3 -13.18 -6.96 2.35
C MET A 3 -14.33 -7.16 3.37
N ALA A 4 -15.49 -7.63 2.90
CA ALA A 4 -16.69 -7.86 3.70
C ALA A 4 -16.61 -9.12 4.58
N LEU A 5 -15.65 -10.01 4.32
CA LEU A 5 -15.53 -11.28 5.04
C LEU A 5 -14.67 -11.19 6.31
N THR A 6 -14.10 -10.02 6.59
CA THR A 6 -13.20 -9.82 7.74
C THR A 6 -13.55 -8.55 8.51
N ARG A 7 -13.15 -8.53 9.78
CA ARG A 7 -13.18 -7.34 10.64
C ARG A 7 -11.79 -6.76 10.88
N ALA A 8 -10.75 -7.32 10.26
CA ALA A 8 -9.39 -6.80 10.33
C ALA A 8 -9.18 -5.65 9.34
N ASP A 9 -8.06 -4.96 9.48
CA ASP A 9 -7.48 -4.15 8.40
C ASP A 9 -7.29 -5.04 7.17
N VAL A 10 -7.45 -4.45 5.99
CA VAL A 10 -7.37 -5.18 4.72
C VAL A 10 -6.17 -4.67 3.93
N VAL A 11 -5.48 -5.57 3.25
CA VAL A 11 -4.51 -5.19 2.23
C VAL A 11 -5.05 -5.63 0.87
N LEU A 12 -5.19 -4.67 -0.03
CA LEU A 12 -5.36 -4.93 -1.45
C LEU A 12 -3.96 -5.08 -2.03
N LEU A 13 -3.71 -6.20 -2.73
CA LEU A 13 -2.42 -6.51 -3.33
C LEU A 13 -2.68 -7.13 -4.70
N ASN A 14 -2.09 -6.55 -5.73
CA ASN A 14 -2.20 -7.11 -7.07
C ASN A 14 -1.51 -8.48 -7.15
N SER A 15 -2.07 -9.37 -7.96
CA SER A 15 -1.58 -10.75 -8.14
C SER A 15 -0.21 -10.85 -8.81
N ASP A 16 0.26 -9.78 -9.45
CA ASP A 16 1.56 -9.67 -10.11
C ASP A 16 2.62 -9.02 -9.20
N THR A 17 2.34 -8.84 -7.92
CA THR A 17 3.28 -8.23 -6.97
C THR A 17 4.20 -9.27 -6.33
N VAL A 18 5.50 -9.01 -6.37
CA VAL A 18 6.51 -9.73 -5.57
C VAL A 18 6.78 -8.92 -4.30
N VAL A 19 6.57 -9.53 -3.14
CA VAL A 19 6.78 -8.90 -1.83
C VAL A 19 8.12 -9.29 -1.22
N THR A 20 8.64 -8.44 -0.34
CA THR A 20 9.90 -8.68 0.38
C THR A 20 9.65 -8.97 1.86
N LYS A 21 10.65 -9.50 2.57
CA LYS A 21 10.53 -9.81 3.99
C LYS A 21 10.09 -8.59 4.81
N GLY A 22 9.10 -8.79 5.68
CA GLY A 22 8.62 -7.76 6.59
C GLY A 22 7.73 -6.68 5.95
N TRP A 23 7.33 -6.82 4.69
CA TRP A 23 6.54 -5.81 3.97
C TRP A 23 5.23 -5.44 4.70
N LEU A 24 4.48 -6.45 5.16
CA LEU A 24 3.19 -6.25 5.82
C LEU A 24 3.36 -5.57 7.18
N GLN A 25 4.35 -5.99 7.96
CA GLN A 25 4.65 -5.41 9.28
C GLN A 25 5.00 -3.92 9.14
N ARG A 26 5.74 -3.54 8.10
CA ARG A 26 6.08 -2.13 7.83
C ARG A 26 4.85 -1.31 7.45
N LEU A 27 3.94 -1.85 6.64
CA LEU A 27 2.66 -1.19 6.36
C LEU A 27 1.82 -0.99 7.63
N GLN A 28 1.78 -2.00 8.50
CA GLN A 28 1.06 -1.91 9.78
C GLN A 28 1.68 -0.86 10.71
N GLN A 29 3.01 -0.79 10.79
CA GLN A 29 3.72 0.24 11.57
C GLN A 29 3.38 1.65 11.07
N ALA A 30 3.37 1.86 9.75
CA ALA A 30 2.95 3.13 9.16
C ALA A 30 1.50 3.46 9.53
N ALA A 31 0.57 2.51 9.39
CA ALA A 31 -0.85 2.69 9.71
C ALA A 31 -1.10 3.00 11.20
N GLN A 32 -0.27 2.45 12.08
CA GLN A 32 -0.36 2.64 13.53
C GLN A 32 0.34 3.93 14.01
N SER A 33 1.15 4.57 13.15
CA SER A 33 1.89 5.79 13.52
C SER A 33 0.98 6.98 13.82
N SER A 34 -0.27 6.97 13.35
CA SER A 34 -1.26 8.00 13.63
C SER A 34 -2.67 7.44 13.47
N ALA A 35 -3.56 7.76 14.42
CA ALA A 35 -4.97 7.40 14.33
C ALA A 35 -5.67 8.02 13.11
N ARG A 36 -5.13 9.11 12.54
CA ARG A 36 -5.68 9.82 11.36
C ARG A 36 -5.38 9.15 10.02
N ILE A 37 -4.45 8.19 9.98
CA ILE A 37 -4.13 7.50 8.73
C ILE A 37 -5.26 6.55 8.40
N ALA A 38 -5.85 6.65 7.21
CA ALA A 38 -6.89 5.75 6.72
C ALA A 38 -6.29 4.62 5.85
N THR A 39 -5.33 4.98 5.01
CA THR A 39 -4.68 4.07 4.06
C THR A 39 -3.16 4.23 4.06
N VAL A 40 -2.44 3.18 3.63
CA VAL A 40 -0.99 3.21 3.42
C VAL A 40 -0.67 2.55 2.09
N THR A 41 0.18 3.21 1.30
CA THR A 41 0.71 2.69 0.03
C THR A 41 2.23 2.50 0.17
N PRO A 42 2.79 1.32 -0.14
CA PRO A 42 4.24 1.12 -0.13
C PRO A 42 4.90 1.66 -1.41
N PHE A 43 6.22 1.85 -1.36
CA PHE A 43 7.02 1.99 -2.58
C PHE A 43 7.04 0.68 -3.39
N SER A 44 7.20 0.81 -4.71
CA SER A 44 7.46 -0.29 -5.65
C SER A 44 8.32 0.21 -6.82
N ASN A 45 8.85 -0.68 -7.64
CA ASN A 45 9.53 -0.29 -8.87
C ASN A 45 8.55 0.27 -9.92
N HIS A 46 7.25 -0.03 -9.81
CA HIS A 46 6.22 0.43 -10.75
C HIS A 46 4.94 0.83 -9.99
N ALA A 47 4.90 2.04 -9.46
CA ALA A 47 3.79 2.52 -8.63
C ALA A 47 3.57 4.06 -8.70
N GLU A 48 3.69 4.65 -9.89
CA GLU A 48 3.45 6.08 -10.11
C GLU A 48 4.21 6.98 -9.12
N ILE A 49 3.50 7.78 -8.32
CA ILE A 49 4.06 8.67 -7.28
C ILE A 49 4.82 7.91 -6.17
N CYS A 50 4.63 6.60 -6.05
CA CYS A 50 5.33 5.70 -5.15
C CYS A 50 6.36 4.83 -5.89
N SER A 51 6.76 5.23 -7.11
CA SER A 51 7.84 4.55 -7.83
C SER A 51 9.20 4.90 -7.24
N PHE A 52 10.02 3.88 -7.05
CA PHE A 52 11.39 3.98 -6.54
C PHE A 52 12.35 3.17 -7.42
N PRO A 53 13.58 3.64 -7.70
CA PRO A 53 14.17 4.91 -7.22
C PRO A 53 13.74 6.15 -8.00
N LEU A 54 13.35 6.03 -9.27
CA LEU A 54 12.92 7.17 -10.08
C LEU A 54 11.42 7.40 -9.90
N PHE A 55 11.09 8.60 -9.42
CA PHE A 55 9.72 9.06 -9.19
C PHE A 55 8.91 9.07 -10.49
N CYS A 56 7.66 8.58 -10.44
CA CYS A 56 6.74 8.51 -11.58
C CYS A 56 7.33 7.84 -12.83
N GLN A 57 8.12 6.79 -12.64
CA GLN A 57 8.67 6.00 -13.73
C GLN A 57 8.55 4.51 -13.44
N GLN A 58 8.43 3.71 -14.51
CA GLN A 58 8.60 2.28 -14.42
C GLN A 58 10.09 1.97 -14.26
N ASN A 59 10.50 1.66 -13.04
CA ASN A 59 11.86 1.27 -12.71
C ASN A 59 12.05 -0.23 -13.00
N PRO A 60 13.24 -0.65 -13.45
CA PRO A 60 13.55 -2.07 -13.54
C PRO A 60 13.44 -2.74 -12.16
N LEU A 61 13.13 -4.03 -12.15
CA LEU A 61 13.23 -4.82 -10.92
C LEU A 61 14.68 -4.73 -10.40
N PRO A 62 14.89 -4.52 -9.10
CA PRO A 62 16.22 -4.58 -8.52
C PRO A 62 16.79 -5.99 -8.70
N VAL A 63 18.11 -6.08 -8.89
CA VAL A 63 18.82 -7.38 -9.03
C VAL A 63 18.57 -8.27 -7.81
N ASP A 64 18.53 -7.66 -6.62
CA ASP A 64 18.14 -8.32 -5.37
C ASP A 64 17.09 -7.45 -4.65
N PRO A 65 15.78 -7.80 -4.79
CA PRO A 65 14.71 -7.09 -4.09
C PRO A 65 14.80 -7.17 -2.57
N GLU A 66 15.27 -8.29 -2.02
CA GLU A 66 15.36 -8.49 -0.57
C GLU A 66 16.48 -7.64 0.03
N GLN A 67 17.64 -7.59 -0.62
CA GLN A 67 18.73 -6.71 -0.21
C GLN A 67 18.32 -5.24 -0.28
N THR A 68 17.63 -4.84 -1.36
CA THR A 68 17.13 -3.46 -1.52
C THR A 68 16.15 -3.10 -0.40
N ALA A 69 15.20 -3.98 -0.09
CA ALA A 69 14.25 -3.77 0.99
C ALA A 69 14.92 -3.73 2.38
N ALA A 70 15.94 -4.57 2.62
CA ALA A 70 16.70 -4.56 3.87
C ALA A 70 17.49 -3.25 4.06
N GLN A 71 18.08 -2.72 2.99
CA GLN A 71 18.76 -1.42 3.02
C GLN A 71 17.80 -0.27 3.32
N LEU A 72 16.62 -0.26 2.69
CA LEU A 72 15.59 0.74 2.97
C LEU A 72 15.05 0.62 4.41
N ALA A 73 14.91 -0.60 4.93
CA ALA A 73 14.45 -0.84 6.29
C ALA A 73 15.45 -0.43 7.38
N ALA A 74 16.74 -0.25 7.03
CA ALA A 74 17.76 0.26 7.95
C ALA A 74 17.70 1.79 8.12
N LEU A 75 16.93 2.49 7.27
CA LEU A 75 16.73 3.93 7.37
C LEU A 75 15.61 4.26 8.36
N THR A 76 15.63 5.47 8.93
CA THR A 76 14.50 5.99 9.70
C THR A 76 13.28 6.12 8.78
N PRO A 77 12.15 5.45 9.09
CA PRO A 77 10.99 5.48 8.22
C PRO A 77 10.36 6.88 8.20
N GLN A 78 9.87 7.29 7.03
CA GLN A 78 9.08 8.50 6.84
C GLN A 78 7.75 8.13 6.19
N TYR A 79 6.68 8.78 6.66
CA TYR A 79 5.31 8.54 6.20
C TYR A 79 4.69 9.87 5.72
N PRO A 80 5.11 10.39 4.55
CA PRO A 80 4.53 11.61 4.02
C PRO A 80 3.05 11.41 3.67
N GLU A 81 2.27 12.48 3.79
CA GLU A 81 0.90 12.48 3.27
C GLU A 81 0.92 12.40 1.74
N LEU A 82 0.10 11.52 1.18
CA LEU A 82 -0.02 11.31 -0.25
C LEU A 82 -1.34 11.91 -0.77
N PRO A 83 -1.37 12.48 -1.98
CA PRO A 83 -2.61 13.03 -2.55
C PRO A 83 -3.63 11.94 -2.90
N THR A 84 -3.16 10.71 -3.12
CA THR A 84 -3.98 9.53 -3.38
C THR A 84 -3.21 8.27 -3.01
N ALA A 85 -3.91 7.18 -2.74
CA ALA A 85 -3.32 5.86 -2.59
C ALA A 85 -3.16 5.18 -3.97
N VAL A 86 -2.12 4.36 -4.15
CA VAL A 86 -1.85 3.70 -5.44
C VAL A 86 -2.41 2.29 -5.42
N GLY A 87 -3.25 1.95 -6.40
CA GLY A 87 -4.07 0.74 -6.39
C GLY A 87 -3.32 -0.60 -6.48
N PHE A 88 -2.01 -0.61 -6.74
CA PHE A 88 -1.25 -1.87 -6.81
C PHE A 88 -1.13 -2.56 -5.45
N CYS A 89 -1.01 -1.76 -4.39
CA CYS A 89 -0.90 -2.23 -3.02
C CYS A 89 -1.38 -1.15 -2.06
N MET A 90 -2.41 -1.45 -1.30
CA MET A 90 -3.00 -0.51 -0.34
C MET A 90 -3.42 -1.25 0.92
N LEU A 91 -2.85 -0.87 2.06
CA LEU A 91 -3.46 -1.19 3.35
C LEU A 91 -4.58 -0.20 3.62
N ILE A 92 -5.76 -0.70 3.97
CA ILE A 92 -6.93 0.07 4.35
C ILE A 92 -7.29 -0.32 5.79
N ARG A 93 -7.30 0.67 6.69
CA ARG A 93 -7.64 0.42 8.09
C ARG A 93 -9.12 0.15 8.23
N ARG A 94 -9.47 -0.81 9.10
CA ARG A 94 -10.86 -1.16 9.39
C ARG A 94 -11.65 0.04 9.90
N ALA A 95 -11.04 0.90 10.71
CA ALA A 95 -11.70 2.12 11.21
C ALA A 95 -12.22 2.99 10.06
N ALA A 96 -11.44 3.17 9.00
CA ALA A 96 -11.84 3.94 7.83
C ALA A 96 -13.00 3.27 7.07
N LEU A 97 -12.98 1.94 6.92
CA LEU A 97 -14.08 1.20 6.28
C LEU A 97 -15.38 1.26 7.10
N VAL A 98 -15.29 1.27 8.44
CA VAL A 98 -16.47 1.41 9.30
C VAL A 98 -17.04 2.82 9.22
N GLU A 99 -16.18 3.83 9.14
CA GLU A 99 -16.57 5.24 9.09
C GLU A 99 -17.13 5.65 7.72
N LEU A 100 -16.48 5.22 6.64
CA LEU A 100 -16.74 5.72 5.28
C LEU A 100 -17.51 4.72 4.39
N GLY A 101 -17.54 3.44 4.77
CA GLY A 101 -18.08 2.36 3.96
C GLY A 101 -17.04 1.71 3.03
N ASP A 102 -17.52 0.74 2.25
CA ASP A 102 -16.74 0.09 1.20
C ASP A 102 -16.62 1.00 -0.04
N PHE A 103 -15.88 0.56 -1.05
CA PHE A 103 -15.80 1.25 -2.33
C PHE A 103 -17.17 1.35 -3.04
N ASP A 104 -17.35 2.42 -3.81
CA ASP A 104 -18.60 2.72 -4.52
C ASP A 104 -18.70 1.93 -5.84
N ALA A 105 -18.98 0.63 -5.72
CA ALA A 105 -19.21 -0.25 -6.86
C ALA A 105 -20.50 0.07 -7.65
N ALA A 106 -21.37 0.95 -7.15
CA ALA A 106 -22.58 1.36 -7.86
C ALA A 106 -22.28 2.45 -8.89
N THR A 107 -21.38 3.38 -8.55
CA THR A 107 -20.93 4.45 -9.45
C THR A 107 -19.78 3.98 -10.34
N PHE A 108 -18.82 3.23 -9.78
CA PHE A 108 -17.60 2.84 -10.50
C PHE A 108 -17.69 1.41 -11.04
N GLY A 109 -17.26 1.26 -12.30
CA GLY A 109 -17.19 -0.04 -12.96
C GLY A 109 -16.08 -0.93 -12.41
N ARG A 110 -16.03 -2.18 -12.91
CA ARG A 110 -15.01 -3.15 -12.53
C ARG A 110 -13.60 -2.55 -12.69
N GLY A 111 -12.81 -2.64 -11.61
CA GLY A 111 -11.44 -2.14 -11.55
C GLY A 111 -11.31 -0.73 -10.96
N TYR A 112 -12.42 -0.03 -10.71
CA TYR A 112 -12.43 1.36 -10.20
C TYR A 112 -13.33 1.57 -8.97
N GLY A 113 -14.05 0.54 -8.55
CA GLY A 113 -14.89 0.48 -7.35
C GLY A 113 -14.94 -0.92 -6.78
#